data_AF-A0A350JEZ8-F1
#
_entry.id   AF-A0A350JEZ8-F1
#
_cell.length_a   1.000
_cell.length_b   1.000
_cell.length_c   1.000
_cell.angle_alpha   90.00
_cell.angle_beta   90.00
_cell.angle_gamma   90.00
#
_symmetry.space_group_name_H-M   'P 1'
#
loop_
_entity.id
_entity.type
_entity.pdbx_description
1 polymer ?
#
loop_
_entity_poly.entity_id
_entity_poly.type
_entity_poly.pdbx_seq_one_letter_code
_entity_poly.pdbx_strand_id
1 'polypeptide(L)'
;EKGLLDSCITFINLFAEKWTSLEAKYSITQDDIYSEVLDSLAELDSALSTRNMKAYREWVVQMDADISVSDNQLEGQLGIPTSKDNAEKYRDEYLKYQDVKAGKHINSRSIGLLLNRYQSLVKFKNNMVFDQPESVQQLFKHLRQIGNNSRAPISMLTPEVLKWMSDHGGDQYFYVADKRIGNSR
;
A
#
# COMPACT_ATOMS: atom_id res chain seq x y z
N GLU A 1 -13.38 36.99 76.97
CA GLU A 1 -12.31 36.20 76.32
C GLU A 1 -12.18 34.77 76.87
N LYS A 2 -12.10 34.53 78.18
CA LYS A 2 -12.01 33.15 78.74
C LYS A 2 -13.09 32.17 78.25
N GLY A 3 -14.38 32.53 78.26
CA GLY A 3 -15.45 31.62 77.83
C GLY A 3 -15.45 31.25 76.33
N LEU A 4 -14.85 32.08 75.48
CA LEU A 4 -14.70 31.81 74.05
C LEU A 4 -13.53 30.85 73.80
N LEU A 5 -12.42 31.03 74.53
CA LEU A 5 -11.29 30.12 74.54
C LEU A 5 -11.69 28.72 75.04
N ASP A 6 -12.44 28.65 76.15
CA ASP A 6 -12.90 27.38 76.72
C ASP A 6 -13.86 26.64 75.78
N SER A 7 -14.71 27.38 75.06
CA SER A 7 -15.60 26.82 74.02
C SER A 7 -14.81 26.30 72.82
N CYS A 8 -13.78 27.02 72.36
CA CYS A 8 -12.91 26.57 71.28
C CYS A 8 -12.14 25.31 71.65
N ILE A 9 -11.58 25.25 72.87
CA ILE A 9 -10.88 24.06 73.37
C ILE A 9 -11.83 22.86 73.41
N THR A 10 -13.05 23.06 73.91
CA THR A 10 -14.07 22.00 73.96
C THR A 10 -14.42 21.48 72.57
N PHE A 11 -14.59 22.39 71.59
CA PHE A 11 -14.93 22.01 70.22
C PHE A 11 -13.79 21.28 69.51
N ILE A 12 -12.54 21.70 69.73
CA ILE A 12 -11.35 21.04 69.19
C ILE A 12 -11.21 19.63 69.78
N ASN A 13 -11.43 19.47 71.08
CA ASN A 13 -11.37 18.15 71.73
C ASN A 13 -12.48 17.22 71.21
N LEU A 14 -13.71 17.72 71.07
CA LEU A 14 -14.82 16.99 70.47
C LEU A 14 -14.53 16.58 69.01
N PHE A 15 -13.90 17.47 68.25
CA PHE A 15 -13.47 17.15 66.89
C PHE A 15 -12.39 16.07 66.90
N ALA A 16 -11.38 16.18 67.75
CA ALA A 16 -10.28 15.22 67.86
C ALA A 16 -10.76 13.82 68.30
N GLU A 17 -11.70 13.75 69.24
CA GLU A 17 -12.32 12.48 69.65
C GLU A 17 -13.14 11.85 68.53
N LYS A 18 -13.95 12.66 67.82
CA LYS A 18 -14.69 12.18 66.66
C LYS A 18 -13.76 11.74 65.55
N TRP A 19 -12.69 12.50 65.27
CA TRP A 19 -11.71 12.18 64.24
C TRP A 19 -10.98 10.88 64.55
N THR A 20 -10.48 10.71 65.78
CA THR A 20 -9.83 9.46 66.23
C THR A 20 -10.80 8.27 66.14
N SER A 21 -12.08 8.46 66.50
CA SER A 21 -13.09 7.40 66.33
C SER A 21 -13.38 7.08 64.86
N LEU A 22 -13.28 8.05 63.95
CA LEU A 22 -13.48 7.83 62.52
C LEU A 22 -12.26 7.13 61.92
N GLU A 23 -11.05 7.55 62.29
CA GLU A 23 -9.78 6.94 61.85
C GLU A 23 -9.67 5.47 62.27
N ALA A 24 -10.13 5.12 63.48
CA ALA A 24 -10.17 3.72 63.94
C ALA A 24 -11.22 2.85 63.21
N LYS A 25 -12.21 3.46 62.54
CA LYS A 25 -13.34 2.75 61.90
C LYS A 25 -13.28 2.74 60.39
N TYR A 26 -12.62 3.72 59.78
CA TYR A 26 -12.62 3.94 58.35
C TYR A 26 -11.19 4.08 57.86
N SER A 27 -10.76 3.16 57.01
CA SER A 27 -9.55 3.29 56.20
C SER A 27 -9.94 3.71 54.78
N ILE A 28 -9.17 4.61 54.18
CA ILE A 28 -9.28 4.89 52.75
C ILE A 28 -8.43 3.84 52.02
N THR A 29 -9.07 2.95 51.26
CA THR A 29 -8.41 2.01 50.35
C THR A 29 -8.62 2.49 48.91
N GLN A 30 -7.57 2.42 48.10
CA GLN A 30 -7.70 2.53 46.65
C GLN A 30 -8.43 1.27 46.19
N ASP A 31 -9.63 1.42 45.64
CA ASP A 31 -10.43 0.28 45.19
C ASP A 31 -9.72 -0.41 44.02
N ASP A 32 -9.54 -1.73 44.10
CA ASP A 32 -8.87 -2.55 43.08
C ASP A 32 -9.56 -2.39 41.71
N ILE A 33 -10.87 -2.06 41.71
CA ILE A 33 -11.66 -1.77 40.52
C ILE A 33 -11.01 -0.70 39.63
N TYR A 34 -10.34 0.31 40.19
CA TYR A 34 -9.66 1.33 39.37
C TYR A 34 -8.47 0.74 38.61
N SER A 35 -7.66 -0.09 39.28
CA SER A 35 -6.53 -0.78 38.67
C SER A 35 -7.01 -1.82 37.66
N GLU A 36 -8.05 -2.59 37.98
CA GLU A 36 -8.67 -3.57 37.08
C GLU A 36 -9.23 -2.91 35.81
N VAL A 37 -9.83 -1.72 35.92
CA VAL A 37 -10.32 -0.96 34.77
C VAL A 37 -9.15 -0.45 33.92
N LEU A 38 -8.07 0.04 34.54
CA LEU A 38 -6.87 0.46 33.81
C LEU A 38 -6.22 -0.71 33.07
N ASP A 39 -6.08 -1.86 33.72
CA ASP A 39 -5.54 -3.08 33.12
C ASP A 39 -6.42 -3.55 31.95
N SER A 40 -7.75 -3.57 32.14
CA SER A 40 -8.71 -3.92 31.09
C SER A 40 -8.64 -2.96 29.89
N LEU A 41 -8.42 -1.66 30.13
CA LEU A 41 -8.26 -0.66 29.07
C LEU A 41 -6.94 -0.86 28.31
N ALA A 42 -5.85 -1.19 29.00
CA ALA A 42 -4.57 -1.50 28.37
C ALA A 42 -4.64 -2.79 27.53
N GLU A 43 -5.32 -3.82 28.03
CA GLU A 43 -5.61 -5.05 27.27
C GLU A 43 -6.45 -4.77 26.02
N LEU A 44 -7.48 -3.93 26.15
CA LEU A 44 -8.32 -3.52 25.03
C LEU A 44 -7.50 -2.77 23.97
N ASP A 45 -6.67 -1.80 24.37
CA ASP A 45 -5.82 -1.04 23.45
C ASP A 45 -4.82 -1.94 22.71
N SER A 46 -4.21 -2.90 23.43
CA SER A 46 -3.33 -3.91 22.85
C SER A 46 -4.05 -4.82 21.85
N ALA A 47 -5.26 -5.27 22.18
CA ALA A 47 -6.09 -6.09 21.31
C ALA A 47 -6.52 -5.33 20.04
N LEU A 48 -6.92 -4.06 20.18
CA LEU A 48 -7.26 -3.19 19.05
C LEU A 48 -6.06 -2.94 18.15
N SER A 49 -4.91 -2.61 18.72
CA SER A 49 -3.66 -2.42 17.99
C SER A 49 -3.26 -3.68 17.19
N THR A 50 -3.34 -4.84 17.83
CA THR A 50 -3.06 -6.14 17.18
C THR A 50 -4.02 -6.41 16.04
N ARG A 51 -5.33 -6.22 16.26
CA ARG A 51 -6.37 -6.43 15.24
C ARG A 51 -6.20 -5.48 14.06
N ASN A 52 -5.95 -4.20 14.32
CA ASN A 52 -5.74 -3.19 13.28
C ASN A 52 -4.50 -3.50 12.44
N MET A 53 -3.40 -3.92 13.07
CA MET A 53 -2.20 -4.33 12.35
C MET A 53 -2.42 -5.58 11.50
N LYS A 54 -3.19 -6.55 12.00
CA LYS A 54 -3.57 -7.74 11.22
C LYS A 54 -4.41 -7.35 10.00
N ALA A 55 -5.46 -6.56 10.20
CA ALA A 55 -6.33 -6.10 9.12
C ALA A 55 -5.56 -5.29 8.06
N TYR A 56 -4.64 -4.42 8.50
CA TYR A 56 -3.76 -3.68 7.61
C TYR A 56 -2.88 -4.61 6.76
N ARG A 57 -2.26 -5.63 7.37
CA ARG A 57 -1.43 -6.61 6.64
C ARG A 57 -2.24 -7.39 5.61
N GLU A 58 -3.42 -7.86 5.99
CA GLU A 58 -4.32 -8.59 5.08
C GLU A 58 -4.74 -7.70 3.90
N TRP A 59 -5.07 -6.44 4.17
CA TRP A 59 -5.40 -5.45 3.14
C TRP A 59 -4.24 -5.19 2.16
N VAL A 60 -3.02 -5.05 2.67
CA VAL A 60 -1.82 -4.88 1.83
C VAL A 60 -1.55 -6.13 0.98
N VAL A 61 -1.71 -7.33 1.53
CA VAL A 61 -1.56 -8.59 0.77
C VAL A 61 -2.58 -8.67 -0.35
N GLN A 62 -3.83 -8.28 -0.11
CA GLN A 62 -4.85 -8.24 -1.16
C GLN A 62 -4.49 -7.23 -2.24
N MET A 63 -4.04 -6.03 -1.87
CA MET A 63 -3.57 -5.03 -2.82
C MET A 63 -2.42 -5.54 -3.68
N ASP A 64 -1.44 -6.21 -3.09
CA ASP A 64 -0.30 -6.81 -3.81
C ASP A 64 -0.77 -7.83 -4.85
N ALA A 65 -1.74 -8.68 -4.49
CA ALA A 65 -2.30 -9.69 -5.38
C ALA A 65 -3.03 -9.03 -6.56
N ASP A 66 -3.84 -8.02 -6.28
CA ASP A 66 -4.66 -7.32 -7.29
C ASP A 66 -3.79 -6.57 -8.31
N ILE A 67 -2.67 -5.98 -7.88
CA ILE A 67 -1.73 -5.29 -8.79
C ILE A 67 -0.70 -6.23 -9.41
N SER A 68 -0.55 -7.48 -8.96
CA SER A 68 0.53 -8.36 -9.42
C SER A 68 0.58 -8.49 -10.95
N VAL A 69 1.75 -8.22 -11.52
CA VAL A 69 2.12 -8.41 -12.93
C VAL A 69 3.51 -9.04 -12.94
N SER A 70 3.68 -10.16 -13.65
CA SER A 70 4.99 -10.82 -13.72
C SER A 70 5.99 -9.99 -14.53
N ASP A 71 7.27 -10.09 -14.21
CA ASP A 71 8.34 -9.40 -14.95
C ASP A 71 8.30 -9.74 -16.44
N ASN A 72 7.99 -10.99 -16.80
CA ASN A 72 7.86 -11.40 -18.19
C ASN A 72 6.71 -10.69 -18.91
N GLN A 73 5.57 -10.50 -18.25
CA GLN A 73 4.43 -9.77 -18.82
C GLN A 73 4.74 -8.28 -18.95
N LEU A 74 5.32 -7.68 -17.90
CA LEU A 74 5.69 -6.26 -17.90
C LEU A 74 6.74 -5.98 -18.96
N GLU A 75 7.75 -6.84 -19.04
CA GLU A 75 8.69 -6.83 -20.15
C GLU A 75 7.89 -6.93 -21.44
N GLY A 76 7.09 -7.97 -21.69
CA GLY A 76 6.22 -8.10 -22.87
C GLY A 76 5.59 -6.79 -23.35
N GLN A 77 4.98 -6.01 -22.45
CA GLN A 77 4.42 -4.69 -22.76
C GLN A 77 5.45 -3.64 -23.22
N LEU A 78 6.62 -3.55 -22.57
CA LEU A 78 7.66 -2.56 -22.86
C LEU A 78 8.22 -2.64 -24.29
N GLY A 79 8.12 -3.80 -24.93
CA GLY A 79 8.58 -4.00 -26.31
C GLY A 79 7.56 -3.62 -27.35
N ILE A 80 6.33 -3.29 -26.94
CA ILE A 80 5.26 -2.89 -27.84
C ILE A 80 5.19 -1.36 -27.80
N PRO A 81 5.44 -0.66 -28.92
CA PRO A 81 5.48 0.80 -28.95
C PRO A 81 4.24 1.46 -28.35
N THR A 82 3.05 0.91 -28.62
CA THR A 82 1.76 1.45 -28.13
C THR A 82 1.53 1.23 -26.64
N SER A 83 2.12 0.18 -26.05
CA SER A 83 1.94 -0.17 -24.62
C SER A 83 3.10 0.26 -23.73
N LYS A 84 4.22 0.68 -24.34
CA LYS A 84 5.47 1.02 -23.64
C LYS A 84 5.30 2.10 -22.57
N ASP A 85 4.67 3.24 -22.93
CA ASP A 85 4.47 4.36 -21.99
C ASP A 85 3.63 3.95 -20.76
N ASN A 86 2.59 3.13 -20.97
CA ASN A 86 1.77 2.62 -19.88
C ASN A 86 2.56 1.65 -18.97
N ALA A 87 3.41 0.80 -19.57
CA ALA A 87 4.25 -0.13 -18.83
C ALA A 87 5.37 0.56 -18.04
N GLU A 88 5.99 1.61 -18.58
CA GLU A 88 6.96 2.45 -17.87
C GLU A 88 6.31 3.16 -16.68
N LYS A 89 5.13 3.77 -16.88
CA LYS A 89 4.35 4.40 -15.80
C LYS A 89 3.94 3.40 -14.72
N TYR A 90 3.54 2.19 -15.10
CA TYR A 90 3.27 1.11 -14.15
C TYR A 90 4.50 0.80 -13.31
N ARG A 91 5.67 0.60 -13.94
CA ARG A 91 6.93 0.30 -13.25
C ARG A 91 7.29 1.40 -12.25
N ASP A 92 7.21 2.66 -12.67
CA ASP A 92 7.54 3.81 -11.82
C ASP A 92 6.59 3.94 -10.63
N GLU A 93 5.28 3.77 -10.84
CA GLU A 93 4.32 3.78 -9.74
C GLU A 93 4.47 2.57 -8.81
N TYR A 94 4.89 1.42 -9.33
CA TYR A 94 5.10 0.22 -8.53
C TYR A 94 6.28 0.40 -7.58
N LEU A 95 7.37 1.03 -8.03
CA LEU A 95 8.49 1.40 -7.17
C LEU A 95 8.04 2.34 -6.04
N LYS A 96 7.28 3.40 -6.37
CA LYS A 96 6.74 4.32 -5.36
C LYS A 96 5.79 3.64 -4.38
N TYR A 97 5.00 2.67 -4.85
CA TYR A 97 4.12 1.86 -4.00
C TYR A 97 4.94 1.03 -3.00
N GLN A 98 6.01 0.37 -3.45
CA GLN A 98 6.92 -0.38 -2.58
C GLN A 98 7.61 0.52 -1.56
N ASP A 99 8.03 1.73 -1.95
CA ASP A 99 8.64 2.70 -1.03
C ASP A 99 7.69 3.13 0.09
N VAL A 100 6.43 3.44 -0.25
CA VAL A 100 5.41 3.81 0.75
C VAL A 100 5.12 2.63 1.68
N LYS A 101 5.03 1.42 1.13
CA LYS A 101 4.79 0.17 1.87
C LYS A 101 5.94 -0.18 2.83
N ALA A 102 7.19 0.09 2.44
CA ALA A 102 8.38 -0.17 3.27
C ALA A 102 8.55 0.83 4.42
N GLY A 103 7.75 1.91 4.46
CA GLY A 103 7.78 2.91 5.52
C GLY A 103 7.52 2.34 6.91
N LYS A 104 8.28 2.81 7.92
CA LYS A 104 8.18 2.32 9.30
C LYS A 104 6.95 2.80 10.08
N HIS A 105 6.29 3.87 9.64
CA HIS A 105 5.19 4.49 10.37
C HIS A 105 3.90 4.50 9.55
N ILE A 106 2.92 3.69 10.01
CA ILE A 106 1.58 3.67 9.45
C ILE A 106 0.77 4.80 10.08
N ASN A 107 0.47 5.81 9.28
CA ASN A 107 -0.42 6.92 9.63
C ASN A 107 -1.43 7.16 8.51
N SER A 108 -2.47 7.95 8.77
CA SER A 108 -3.55 8.23 7.80
C SER A 108 -3.03 8.74 6.45
N ARG A 109 -1.94 9.51 6.45
CA ARG A 109 -1.29 10.00 5.22
C ARG A 109 -0.66 8.85 4.43
N SER A 110 0.08 7.96 5.09
CA SER A 110 0.70 6.79 4.44
C SER A 110 -0.36 5.85 3.85
N ILE A 111 -1.49 5.65 4.55
CA ILE A 111 -2.62 4.85 4.07
C ILE A 111 -3.24 5.49 2.83
N GLY A 112 -3.50 6.80 2.86
CA GLY A 112 -4.05 7.52 1.71
C GLY A 112 -3.11 7.53 0.49
N LEU A 113 -1.80 7.68 0.72
CA LEU A 113 -0.79 7.56 -0.34
C LEU A 113 -0.78 6.16 -0.94
N LEU A 114 -0.76 5.12 -0.10
CA LEU A 114 -0.76 3.73 -0.53
C LEU A 114 -1.99 3.41 -1.40
N LEU A 115 -3.18 3.86 -0.96
CA LEU A 115 -4.42 3.67 -1.70
C LEU A 115 -4.43 4.37 -3.06
N ASN A 116 -3.95 5.62 -3.13
CA ASN A 116 -3.87 6.36 -4.40
C ASN A 116 -2.90 5.69 -5.40
N ARG A 117 -1.76 5.18 -4.90
CA ARG A 117 -0.78 4.45 -5.71
C ARG A 117 -1.36 3.13 -6.19
N TYR A 118 -2.02 2.38 -5.30
CA TYR A 118 -2.75 1.15 -5.64
C TYR A 118 -3.76 1.39 -6.77
N GLN A 119 -4.63 2.39 -6.64
CA GLN A 119 -5.62 2.72 -7.69
C GLN A 119 -4.98 3.07 -9.03
N SER A 120 -3.84 3.79 -9.00
CA SER A 120 -3.08 4.11 -10.22
C SER A 120 -2.51 2.84 -10.87
N LEU A 121 -1.99 1.92 -10.07
CA LEU A 121 -1.47 0.64 -10.55
C LEU A 121 -2.54 -0.25 -11.14
N VAL A 122 -3.72 -0.34 -10.51
CA VAL A 122 -4.88 -1.05 -11.06
C VAL A 122 -5.27 -0.46 -12.42
N LYS A 123 -5.32 0.88 -12.53
CA LYS A 123 -5.60 1.55 -13.81
C LYS A 123 -4.59 1.18 -14.88
N PHE A 124 -3.30 1.24 -14.58
CA PHE A 124 -2.26 0.89 -15.55
C PHE A 124 -2.29 -0.60 -15.93
N LYS A 125 -2.50 -1.50 -14.97
CA LYS A 125 -2.66 -2.93 -15.20
C LYS A 125 -3.85 -3.22 -16.11
N ASN A 126 -5.00 -2.58 -15.89
CA ASN A 126 -6.18 -2.75 -16.74
C ASN A 126 -5.98 -2.27 -18.19
N ASN A 127 -4.99 -1.40 -18.42
CA ASN A 127 -4.61 -0.93 -19.75
C ASN A 127 -3.47 -1.76 -20.39
N MET A 128 -3.00 -2.83 -19.74
CA MET A 128 -2.02 -3.74 -20.32
C MET A 128 -2.71 -4.84 -21.14
N VAL A 129 -2.06 -5.27 -22.22
CA VAL A 129 -2.59 -6.31 -23.13
C VAL A 129 -1.92 -7.64 -22.83
N PHE A 130 -2.53 -8.48 -22.01
CA PHE A 130 -1.93 -9.76 -21.58
C PHE A 130 -2.16 -10.92 -22.57
N ASP A 131 -3.24 -10.89 -23.36
CA ASP A 131 -3.64 -11.98 -24.26
C ASP A 131 -3.07 -11.82 -25.68
N GLN A 132 -1.75 -11.70 -25.79
CA GLN A 132 -1.10 -11.56 -27.09
C GLN A 132 -0.89 -12.94 -27.75
N PRO A 133 -1.18 -13.09 -29.05
CA PRO A 133 -0.84 -14.29 -29.79
C PRO A 133 0.65 -14.62 -29.69
N GLU A 134 1.01 -15.91 -29.66
CA GLU A 134 2.40 -16.35 -29.54
C GLU A 134 3.28 -15.77 -30.66
N SER A 135 2.75 -15.73 -31.88
CA SER A 135 3.38 -15.15 -33.07
C SER A 135 3.71 -13.65 -32.89
N VAL A 136 2.86 -12.90 -32.17
CA VAL A 136 3.09 -11.49 -31.80
C VAL A 136 4.20 -11.38 -30.75
N GLN A 137 4.17 -12.23 -29.72
CA GLN A 137 5.20 -12.25 -28.68
C GLN A 137 6.58 -12.58 -29.25
N GLN A 138 6.67 -13.54 -30.17
CA GLN A 138 7.93 -13.93 -30.82
C GLN A 138 8.53 -12.79 -31.64
N LEU A 139 7.71 -12.06 -32.40
CA LEU A 139 8.15 -10.90 -33.16
C LEU A 139 8.73 -9.81 -32.23
N PHE A 140 7.98 -9.40 -31.22
CA PHE A 140 8.40 -8.34 -30.30
C PHE A 140 9.60 -8.74 -29.44
N LYS A 141 9.72 -10.02 -29.08
CA LYS A 141 10.91 -10.57 -28.44
C LYS A 141 12.13 -10.50 -29.35
N HIS A 142 11.98 -10.83 -30.63
CA HIS A 142 13.07 -10.78 -31.60
C HIS A 142 13.54 -9.33 -31.85
N LEU A 143 12.60 -8.40 -31.97
CA LEU A 143 12.92 -6.97 -32.12
C LEU A 143 13.68 -6.46 -30.88
N ARG A 144 13.34 -6.89 -29.67
CA ARG A 144 14.10 -6.46 -28.48
C ARG A 144 15.55 -6.93 -28.42
N GLN A 145 15.83 -8.13 -28.89
CA GLN A 145 17.17 -8.73 -28.75
C GLN A 145 18.26 -7.97 -29.51
N ILE A 146 17.90 -7.14 -30.50
CA ILE A 146 18.85 -6.55 -31.46
C ILE A 146 18.99 -5.02 -31.27
N GLY A 147 18.35 -4.43 -30.26
CA GLY A 147 18.46 -3.00 -29.93
C GLY A 147 17.72 -2.06 -30.92
N ASN A 148 17.90 -0.74 -30.79
CA ASN A 148 17.12 0.33 -31.46
C ASN A 148 17.08 0.31 -33.02
N ASN A 149 17.73 -0.64 -33.69
CA ASN A 149 17.69 -0.84 -35.16
C ASN A 149 17.38 -2.30 -35.54
N SER A 150 16.77 -3.04 -34.63
CA SER A 150 16.40 -4.44 -34.79
C SER A 150 15.47 -4.66 -35.98
N ARG A 151 15.91 -5.47 -36.94
CA ARG A 151 15.11 -5.90 -38.09
C ARG A 151 14.69 -7.35 -37.90
N ALA A 152 13.39 -7.60 -37.82
CA ALA A 152 12.86 -8.95 -37.86
C ALA A 152 12.78 -9.47 -39.31
N PRO A 153 12.95 -10.77 -39.54
CA PRO A 153 12.59 -11.41 -40.80
C PRO A 153 11.12 -11.16 -41.14
N ILE A 154 10.82 -10.86 -42.42
CA ILE A 154 9.44 -10.64 -42.87
C ILE A 154 8.55 -11.86 -42.65
N SER A 155 9.13 -13.06 -42.55
CA SER A 155 8.43 -14.30 -42.23
C SER A 155 7.75 -14.28 -40.85
N MET A 156 8.14 -13.37 -39.96
CA MET A 156 7.49 -13.17 -38.66
C MET A 156 6.23 -12.30 -38.73
N LEU A 157 5.96 -11.63 -39.85
CA LEU A 157 4.69 -10.92 -40.10
C LEU A 157 3.63 -11.90 -40.61
N THR A 158 3.17 -12.79 -39.72
CA THR A 158 2.07 -13.69 -40.03
C THR A 158 0.75 -12.93 -40.16
N PRO A 159 -0.30 -13.49 -40.81
CA PRO A 159 -1.62 -12.86 -40.87
C PRO A 159 -2.19 -12.52 -39.49
N GLU A 160 -1.89 -13.34 -38.48
CA GLU A 160 -2.29 -13.11 -37.08
C GLU A 160 -1.62 -11.86 -36.51
N VAL A 161 -0.33 -11.68 -36.77
CA VAL A 161 0.44 -10.51 -36.31
C VAL A 161 -0.07 -9.23 -36.98
N LEU A 162 -0.30 -9.27 -38.29
CA LEU A 162 -0.84 -8.14 -39.04
C LEU A 162 -2.23 -7.76 -38.57
N LYS A 163 -3.10 -8.75 -38.34
CA LYS A 163 -4.44 -8.52 -37.79
C LYS A 163 -4.36 -7.90 -36.39
N TRP A 164 -3.54 -8.46 -35.51
CA TRP A 164 -3.35 -7.93 -34.16
C TRP A 164 -2.82 -6.48 -34.18
N MET A 165 -1.85 -6.18 -35.04
CA MET A 165 -1.33 -4.81 -35.21
C MET A 165 -2.39 -3.85 -35.72
N SER A 166 -3.21 -4.26 -36.69
CA SER A 166 -4.30 -3.44 -37.20
C SER A 166 -5.37 -3.18 -36.14
N ASP A 167 -5.74 -4.20 -35.36
CA ASP A 167 -6.75 -4.11 -34.29
C ASP A 167 -6.28 -3.21 -33.13
N HIS A 168 -4.97 -3.07 -32.92
CA HIS A 168 -4.36 -2.32 -31.80
C HIS A 168 -3.62 -1.04 -32.24
N GLY A 169 -3.78 -0.59 -33.49
CA GLY A 169 -3.16 0.64 -34.02
C GLY A 169 -1.62 0.62 -34.03
N GLY A 170 -1.04 -0.58 -34.13
CA GLY A 170 0.40 -0.83 -34.15
C GLY A 170 1.03 -0.72 -35.54
N ASP A 171 0.23 -0.81 -36.60
CA ASP A 171 0.60 -0.76 -38.02
C ASP A 171 1.43 0.48 -38.39
N GLN A 172 1.12 1.62 -37.80
CA GLN A 172 1.85 2.88 -38.01
C GLN A 172 3.31 2.88 -37.50
N TYR A 173 3.71 1.90 -36.68
CA TYR A 173 5.05 1.82 -36.10
C TYR A 173 6.00 0.87 -36.83
N PHE A 174 5.52 0.15 -37.85
CA PHE A 174 6.32 -0.83 -38.59
C PHE A 174 6.38 -0.50 -40.07
N TYR A 175 7.57 -0.65 -40.66
CA TYR A 175 7.79 -0.51 -42.10
C TYR A 175 8.63 -1.68 -42.63
N VAL A 176 8.34 -2.08 -43.87
CA VAL A 176 9.14 -3.09 -44.57
C VAL A 176 10.21 -2.35 -45.38
N ALA A 177 11.48 -2.67 -45.12
CA ALA A 177 12.62 -2.11 -45.85
C ALA A 177 13.36 -3.21 -46.63
N ASP A 178 13.78 -2.91 -47.87
CA ASP A 178 14.62 -3.80 -48.66
C ASP A 178 16.00 -3.90 -47.99
N LYS A 179 16.43 -5.12 -47.68
CA LYS A 179 17.74 -5.39 -47.06
C LYS A 179 18.92 -4.95 -47.93
N ARG A 180 18.73 -4.81 -49.24
CA ARG A 180 19.76 -4.39 -50.22
C ARG A 180 19.95 -2.88 -50.27
N ILE A 181 18.97 -2.11 -49.83
CA ILE A 181 19.01 -0.65 -49.80
C ILE A 181 19.38 -0.26 -48.37
N GLY A 182 20.68 -0.04 -48.13
CA GLY A 182 21.17 0.43 -46.83
C GLY A 182 20.46 1.71 -46.38
N ASN A 183 20.29 1.88 -45.06
CA ASN A 183 19.49 2.92 -44.41
C ASN A 183 19.56 4.26 -45.16
N SER A 184 18.49 4.58 -45.88
CA SER A 184 18.22 5.91 -46.41
C SER A 184 16.97 6.42 -45.73
N ARG A 185 17.08 6.71 -44.42
CA ARG A 185 16.21 7.58 -43.63
C ARG A 185 16.77 7.71 -42.22
#